data_AF-A0A0F9FFX7-F1
#
_entry.id   AF-A0A0F9FFX7-F1
#
_cell.length_a   1.000
_cell.length_b   1.000
_cell.length_c   1.000
_cell.angle_alpha   90.00
_cell.angle_beta   90.00
_cell.angle_gamma   90.00
#
_symmetry.space_group_name_H-M   'P 1'
#
loop_
_entity.id
_entity.type
_entity.pdbx_description
1 polymer ?
#
loop_
_entity_poly.entity_id
_entity_poly.type
_entity_poly.pdbx_seq_one_letter_code
_entity_poly.pdbx_strand_id
1 'polypeptide(L)'
;MSLHSIRPWRDIPRRKSRQIMVGNVPVGGDAPITVQTMTNTLTTDVAGTIAQVQAAADAGADIVRISVPDEASSKALREIVREVTVPIVADIHFRKARARGHQSRA
;
A
#
# COMPACT_ATOMS: atom_id res chain seq x y z
N MET A 1 5.24 21.70 32.77
CA MET A 1 6.49 20.92 32.71
C MET A 1 6.98 20.93 31.28
N SER A 2 8.17 21.47 31.02
CA SER A 2 8.66 21.69 29.66
C SER A 2 8.94 20.34 28.99
N LEU A 3 8.08 19.94 28.05
CA LEU A 3 8.26 18.80 27.15
C LEU A 3 9.23 19.16 26.01
N HIS A 4 10.35 19.81 26.33
CA HIS A 4 11.41 20.02 25.35
C HIS A 4 12.56 19.12 25.74
N SER A 5 12.82 18.12 24.90
CA SER A 5 14.02 17.31 24.98
C SER A 5 15.24 18.24 25.07
N ILE A 6 16.17 17.90 25.96
CA ILE A 6 17.53 18.50 26.11
C ILE A 6 18.26 18.61 24.75
N ARG A 7 17.78 17.87 23.73
CA ARG A 7 18.24 17.88 22.35
C ARG A 7 17.04 18.14 21.41
N PRO A 8 16.91 19.33 20.81
CA PRO A 8 15.75 19.71 20.00
C PRO A 8 15.52 18.85 18.76
N TRP A 9 16.50 18.05 18.33
CA TRP A 9 16.37 17.10 17.22
C TRP A 9 15.80 15.72 17.61
N ARG A 10 15.58 15.44 18.91
CA ARG A 10 14.93 14.19 19.35
C ARG A 10 13.40 14.28 19.33
N ASP A 11 12.86 15.48 19.49
CA ASP A 11 11.43 15.70 19.33
C ASP A 11 11.16 15.81 17.83
N ILE A 12 10.51 14.79 17.27
CA ILE A 12 10.14 14.77 15.85
C ILE A 12 8.66 15.15 15.76
N PRO A 13 8.32 16.45 15.64
CA PRO A 13 6.94 16.86 15.44
C PRO A 13 6.48 16.34 14.08
N ARG A 14 5.36 15.61 14.09
CA ARG A 14 4.74 15.12 12.86
C ARG A 14 4.31 16.30 11.98
N ARG A 15 4.65 16.24 10.69
CA ARG A 15 4.21 17.25 9.72
C ARG A 15 2.68 17.26 9.61
N LYS A 16 2.07 18.44 9.76
CA LYS A 16 0.64 18.65 9.45
C LYS A 16 0.37 18.32 7.99
N SER A 17 -0.56 17.39 7.75
CA SER A 17 -0.91 16.89 6.43
C SER A 17 -2.41 16.63 6.36
N ARG A 18 -2.97 16.68 5.15
CA ARG A 18 -4.35 16.24 4.91
C ARG A 18 -4.45 14.73 5.11
N GLN A 19 -5.46 14.26 5.83
CA GLN A 19 -5.77 12.84 5.92
C GLN A 19 -6.48 12.34 4.65
N ILE A 20 -6.07 11.18 4.16
CA ILE A 20 -6.73 10.44 3.07
C ILE A 20 -7.04 9.01 3.53
N MET A 21 -7.90 8.32 2.79
CA MET A 21 -8.18 6.89 2.99
C MET A 21 -7.58 6.08 1.85
N VAL A 22 -6.82 5.03 2.18
CA VAL A 22 -6.36 4.01 1.24
C VAL A 22 -7.14 2.73 1.56
N GLY A 23 -8.20 2.46 0.79
CA GLY A 23 -9.23 1.51 1.22
C GLY A 23 -9.84 1.97 2.56
N ASN A 24 -9.77 1.11 3.58
CA ASN A 24 -10.18 1.42 4.95
C ASN A 24 -9.06 1.98 5.86
N VAL A 25 -7.84 2.16 5.35
CA VAL A 25 -6.68 2.60 6.13
C VAL A 25 -6.50 4.13 6.06
N PRO A 26 -6.53 4.87 7.18
CA PRO A 26 -6.28 6.31 7.18
C PRO A 26 -4.78 6.65 7.10
N VAL A 27 -4.41 7.57 6.22
CA VAL A 27 -3.01 8.01 6.02
C VAL A 27 -2.93 9.54 6.11
N GLY A 28 -1.94 10.04 6.86
CA GLY A 28 -1.76 11.48 7.10
C GLY A 28 -2.58 12.01 8.27
N GLY A 29 -2.60 13.33 8.46
CA GLY A 29 -3.25 13.95 9.62
C GLY A 29 -2.71 13.40 10.95
N ASP A 30 -3.63 13.09 11.86
CA ASP A 30 -3.35 12.54 13.19
C ASP A 30 -3.42 10.99 13.25
N ALA A 31 -3.67 10.31 12.12
CA ALA A 31 -3.67 8.86 12.04
C ALA A 31 -2.28 8.27 12.38
N PRO A 32 -2.18 7.02 12.88
CA PRO A 32 -0.89 6.35 13.06
C PRO A 32 -0.01 6.34 11.79
N ILE A 33 1.30 6.17 11.93
CA ILE A 33 2.17 5.97 10.77
C ILE A 33 1.91 4.56 10.25
N THR A 34 1.37 4.44 9.05
CA THR A 34 1.05 3.16 8.42
C THR A 34 2.31 2.47 7.91
N VAL A 35 2.40 1.16 8.10
CA VAL A 35 3.44 0.30 7.56
C VAL A 35 3.04 -0.15 6.16
N GLN A 36 3.87 0.15 5.17
CA GLN A 36 3.69 -0.30 3.80
C GLN A 36 4.85 -1.21 3.38
N THR A 37 4.54 -2.25 2.61
CA THR A 37 5.55 -3.10 1.96
C THR A 37 5.23 -3.34 0.48
N MET A 38 6.10 -4.05 -0.22
CA MET A 38 5.96 -4.39 -1.64
C MET A 38 6.25 -5.88 -1.85
N THR A 39 5.43 -6.52 -2.68
CA THR A 39 5.68 -7.91 -3.09
C THR A 39 6.91 -8.00 -3.99
N ASN A 40 7.54 -9.16 -4.01
CA ASN A 40 8.66 -9.47 -4.92
C ASN A 40 8.38 -10.69 -5.81
N THR A 41 7.19 -11.29 -5.70
CA THR A 41 6.70 -12.30 -6.64
C THR A 41 6.43 -11.71 -8.02
N LEU A 42 6.43 -12.57 -9.04
CA LEU A 42 5.88 -12.19 -10.34
C LEU A 42 4.37 -12.03 -10.18
N THR A 43 3.82 -10.87 -10.53
CA THR A 43 2.37 -10.58 -10.35
C THR A 43 1.47 -11.58 -11.07
N THR A 44 1.95 -12.19 -12.16
CA THR A 44 1.24 -13.24 -12.91
C THR A 44 1.18 -14.58 -12.16
N ASP A 45 2.05 -14.81 -11.17
CA ASP A 45 1.88 -15.87 -10.18
C ASP A 45 0.88 -15.40 -9.12
N VAL A 46 -0.40 -15.56 -9.44
CA VAL A 46 -1.53 -15.11 -8.62
C VAL A 46 -1.49 -15.77 -7.23
N ALA A 47 -1.31 -17.09 -7.18
CA ALA A 47 -1.32 -17.83 -5.93
C ALA A 47 -0.13 -17.45 -5.03
N GLY A 48 1.08 -17.38 -5.59
CA GLY A 48 2.27 -16.94 -4.85
C GLY A 48 2.15 -15.50 -4.36
N THR A 49 1.58 -14.62 -5.17
CA THR A 49 1.38 -13.21 -4.78
C THR A 49 0.34 -13.07 -3.68
N ILE A 50 -0.79 -13.79 -3.74
CA ILE A 50 -1.79 -13.81 -2.67
C ILE A 50 -1.16 -14.32 -1.36
N ALA A 51 -0.42 -15.42 -1.41
CA ALA A 51 0.25 -15.98 -0.24
C ALA A 51 1.23 -14.98 0.39
N GLN A 52 2.02 -14.26 -0.43
CA GLN A 52 2.92 -13.23 0.07
C GLN A 52 2.19 -12.02 0.64
N VAL A 53 1.09 -11.58 0.02
CA VAL A 53 0.26 -10.48 0.54
C VAL A 53 -0.34 -10.84 1.89
N GLN A 54 -0.86 -12.06 2.05
CA GLN A 54 -1.41 -12.51 3.32
C GLN A 54 -0.32 -12.59 4.40
N ALA A 55 0.85 -13.15 4.07
CA ALA A 55 1.98 -13.18 5.01
C ALA A 55 2.45 -11.78 5.43
N ALA A 56 2.42 -10.80 4.51
CA ALA A 56 2.72 -9.41 4.84
C ALA A 56 1.66 -8.79 5.76
N ALA A 57 0.38 -9.05 5.52
CA ALA A 57 -0.71 -8.60 6.38
C ALA A 57 -0.60 -9.21 7.78
N ASP A 58 -0.32 -10.51 7.89
CA ASP A 58 -0.13 -11.22 9.16
C ASP A 58 1.09 -10.69 9.93
N ALA A 59 2.12 -10.21 9.21
CA ALA A 59 3.28 -9.54 9.80
C ALA A 59 3.02 -8.07 10.21
N GLY A 60 1.83 -7.54 9.95
CA GLY A 60 1.42 -6.18 10.34
C GLY A 60 1.58 -5.11 9.26
N ALA A 61 1.63 -5.48 7.98
CA ALA A 61 1.56 -4.48 6.90
C ALA A 61 0.13 -3.94 6.77
N ASP A 62 -0.02 -2.61 6.84
CA ASP A 62 -1.31 -1.94 6.64
C ASP A 62 -1.69 -1.82 5.15
N ILE A 63 -0.68 -1.72 4.27
CA ILE A 63 -0.86 -1.51 2.83
C ILE A 63 0.20 -2.34 2.09
N VAL A 64 -0.19 -3.02 1.01
CA VAL A 64 0.75 -3.80 0.18
C VAL A 64 0.79 -3.27 -1.25
N ARG A 65 1.99 -3.06 -1.78
CA ARG A 65 2.21 -2.62 -3.16
C ARG A 65 2.56 -3.81 -4.06
N ILE A 66 1.99 -3.84 -5.27
CA ILE A 66 2.23 -4.89 -6.27
C ILE A 66 2.61 -4.25 -7.61
N SER A 67 3.67 -4.76 -8.25
CA SER A 67 4.14 -4.32 -9.58
C SER A 67 3.13 -4.63 -10.68
N VAL A 68 2.88 -3.67 -11.58
CA VAL A 68 1.99 -3.86 -12.74
C VAL A 68 2.66 -3.37 -14.03
N PRO A 69 3.72 -4.05 -14.51
CA PRO A 69 4.48 -3.60 -15.67
C PRO A 69 3.75 -3.81 -17.02
N ASP A 70 2.82 -4.76 -17.10
CA ASP A 70 2.16 -5.16 -18.34
C ASP A 70 0.66 -5.51 -18.16
N GLU A 71 0.01 -5.87 -19.26
CA GLU A 71 -1.42 -6.20 -19.27
C GLU A 71 -1.71 -7.53 -18.57
N ALA A 72 -0.79 -8.50 -18.64
CA ALA A 72 -0.93 -9.78 -17.95
C ALA A 72 -0.95 -9.57 -16.43
N SER A 73 -0.03 -8.74 -15.92
CA SER A 73 0.02 -8.32 -14.52
C SER A 73 -1.24 -7.55 -14.11
N SER A 74 -1.78 -6.73 -15.02
CA SER A 74 -3.03 -5.99 -14.79
C SER A 74 -4.24 -6.93 -14.64
N LYS A 75 -4.30 -7.99 -15.45
CA LYS A 75 -5.33 -9.04 -15.37
C LYS A 75 -5.20 -9.84 -14.07
N ALA A 76 -3.98 -10.31 -13.76
CA ALA A 76 -3.69 -11.04 -12.53
C ALA A 76 -4.00 -10.22 -11.27
N LEU A 77 -3.70 -8.91 -11.26
CA LEU A 77 -4.03 -8.03 -10.14
C LEU A 77 -5.53 -8.01 -9.83
N ARG A 78 -6.39 -8.09 -10.85
CA ARG A 78 -7.85 -8.12 -10.65
C ARG A 78 -8.31 -9.37 -9.90
N GLU A 79 -7.61 -10.48 -10.07
CA GLU A 79 -7.87 -11.73 -9.34
C GLU A 79 -7.34 -11.61 -7.91
N ILE A 80 -6.09 -11.15 -7.75
CA ILE A 80 -5.44 -10.98 -6.43
C ILE A 80 -6.28 -10.10 -5.50
N VAL A 81 -6.76 -8.94 -5.98
CA VAL A 81 -7.51 -7.97 -5.16
C VAL A 81 -8.83 -8.52 -4.62
N ARG A 82 -9.39 -9.58 -5.22
CA ARG A 82 -10.62 -10.21 -4.72
C ARG A 82 -10.37 -11.17 -3.55
N GLU A 83 -9.16 -11.67 -3.44
CA GLU A 83 -8.78 -12.71 -2.49
C GLU A 83 -8.07 -12.15 -1.24
N VAL A 84 -7.75 -10.85 -1.22
CA VAL A 84 -6.98 -10.20 -0.15
C VAL A 84 -7.79 -9.08 0.50
N THR A 85 -7.62 -8.92 1.82
CA THR A 85 -8.35 -7.92 2.61
C THR A 85 -7.56 -6.63 2.83
N VAL A 86 -6.23 -6.70 2.74
CA VAL A 86 -5.36 -5.53 2.90
C VAL A 86 -5.43 -4.63 1.65
N PRO A 87 -5.50 -3.29 1.79
CA PRO A 87 -5.48 -2.39 0.65
C PRO A 87 -4.25 -2.58 -0.25
N ILE A 88 -4.49 -2.72 -1.55
CA ILE A 88 -3.45 -2.92 -2.56
C ILE A 88 -3.16 -1.63 -3.34
N VAL A 89 -1.87 -1.30 -3.47
CA VAL A 89 -1.38 -0.22 -4.33
C VAL A 89 -0.80 -0.81 -5.62
N ALA A 90 -1.38 -0.44 -6.76
CA ALA A 90 -0.88 -0.82 -8.07
C ALA A 90 0.31 0.06 -8.47
N ASP A 91 1.48 -0.54 -8.67
CA ASP A 91 2.70 0.16 -9.07
C ASP A 91 2.90 0.11 -10.60
N ILE A 92 2.50 1.19 -11.28
CA ILE A 92 2.47 1.28 -12.74
C ILE A 92 3.61 2.17 -13.23
N HIS A 93 4.63 1.54 -13.80
CA HIS A 93 5.72 2.25 -14.49
C HIS A 93 5.44 2.31 -16.00
N PHE A 94 5.51 3.51 -16.59
CA PHE A 94 5.44 3.81 -18.03
C PHE A 94 4.35 3.09 -18.85
N ARG A 95 3.10 3.61 -18.84
CA ARG A 95 2.13 3.68 -20.00
C ARG A 95 0.79 4.23 -19.50
N LYS A 96 0.38 5.43 -19.96
CA LYS A 96 -0.83 6.18 -19.49
C LYS A 96 -2.16 5.41 -19.60
N ALA A 97 -2.25 4.37 -20.42
CA ALA A 97 -3.50 3.66 -20.70
C ALA A 97 -3.97 2.69 -19.60
N ARG A 98 -3.07 2.22 -18.71
CA ARG A 98 -3.37 1.10 -17.79
C ARG A 98 -4.07 1.49 -16.49
N ALA A 99 -3.97 2.75 -16.06
CA ALA A 99 -4.57 3.22 -14.81
C ALA A 99 -6.11 3.23 -14.79
N ARG A 100 -6.76 3.29 -15.97
CA ARG A 100 -8.22 3.48 -16.07
C ARG A 100 -9.04 2.18 -15.96
N GLY A 101 -8.44 1.01 -16.12
CA GLY A 101 -9.14 -0.28 -16.07
C GLY A 101 -9.50 -0.76 -14.65
N HIS A 102 -8.76 -0.29 -13.64
CA HIS A 102 -8.84 -0.81 -12.26
C HIS A 102 -9.65 0.06 -11.29
N GLN A 103 -10.05 1.27 -11.69
CA GLN A 103 -10.76 2.21 -10.80
C GLN A 103 -12.24 1.88 -10.58
N SER A 104 -12.79 0.81 -11.16
CA SER A 104 -14.25 0.58 -11.12
C SER A 104 -14.76 -0.27 -9.94
N ARG A 105 -13.89 -0.80 -9.08
CA ARG A 105 -14.30 -1.53 -7.86
C ARG A 105 -13.22 -1.44 -6.78
N ALA A 106 -13.27 -0.39 -5.99
CA ALA A 106 -12.71 -0.30 -4.64
C ALA A 106 -13.73 0.42 -3.77
#